data_AF-A0A259FQY3-F1
#
_entry.id   AF-A0A259FQY3-F1
#
_cell.length_a   1.000
_cell.length_b   1.000
_cell.length_c   1.000
_cell.angle_alpha   90.00
_cell.angle_beta   90.00
_cell.angle_gamma   90.00
#
_symmetry.space_group_name_H-M   'P 1'
#
loop_
_entity.id
_entity.type
_entity.pdbx_description
1 polymer ?
#
loop_
_entity_poly.entity_id
_entity_poly.type
_entity_poly.pdbx_seq_one_letter_code
_entity_poly.pdbx_strand_id
1 'polypeptide(L)'
;KSTPVHFRYGERVRIILHNDTMMTHPMHMHGMWSELESPDGQFLARKHTINVQPAQRVSFLVSADALGRWAWHCHLLLHMDAGMFREVVVA
;
A
#
# COMPACT_ATOMS: atom_id res chain seq x y z
N LYS A 1 -2.78 16.97 -7.07
CA LYS A 1 -2.54 16.33 -5.75
C LYS A 1 -3.64 15.31 -5.53
N SER A 2 -3.29 14.08 -5.14
CA SER A 2 -4.24 12.97 -4.97
C SER A 2 -5.07 13.15 -3.68
N THR A 3 -6.35 12.82 -3.73
CA THR A 3 -7.25 12.84 -2.55
C THR A 3 -6.78 11.82 -1.51
N PRO A 4 -6.68 12.13 -0.21
CA PRO A 4 -6.28 11.15 0.80
C PRO A 4 -7.22 9.93 0.87
N VAL A 5 -6.67 8.78 1.24
CA VAL A 5 -7.44 7.58 1.59
C VAL A 5 -7.71 7.62 3.09
N HIS A 6 -8.93 7.30 3.52
CA HIS A 6 -9.29 7.32 4.93
C HIS A 6 -9.54 5.90 5.42
N PHE A 7 -8.85 5.53 6.50
CA PHE A 7 -9.11 4.32 7.26
C PHE A 7 -9.68 4.69 8.63
N ARG A 8 -10.60 3.88 9.13
CA ARG A 8 -11.08 3.91 10.50
C ARG A 8 -10.07 3.22 11.40
N TYR A 9 -9.74 3.86 12.52
CA TYR A 9 -8.88 3.25 13.51
C TYR A 9 -9.40 1.86 13.95
N GLY A 10 -8.49 0.88 13.97
CA GLY A 10 -8.78 -0.51 14.34
C GLY A 10 -9.43 -1.36 13.25
N GLU A 11 -9.74 -0.80 12.07
CA GLU A 11 -10.28 -1.61 10.98
C GLU A 11 -9.19 -2.42 10.28
N ARG A 12 -9.61 -3.53 9.65
CA ARG A 12 -8.73 -4.37 8.82
C ARG A 12 -9.18 -4.29 7.37
N VAL A 13 -8.33 -3.72 6.52
CA VAL A 13 -8.66 -3.41 5.12
C VAL A 13 -7.87 -4.33 4.19
N ARG A 14 -8.52 -4.86 3.16
CA ARG A 14 -7.82 -5.47 2.02
C ARG A 14 -7.54 -4.41 0.97
N ILE A 15 -6.26 -4.20 0.70
CA ILE A 15 -5.80 -3.34 -0.37
C ILE A 15 -5.45 -4.20 -1.56
N ILE A 16 -5.86 -3.76 -2.73
CA ILE A 16 -5.58 -4.41 -4.00
C ILE A 16 -4.91 -3.39 -4.91
N LEU A 17 -3.66 -3.64 -5.27
CA LEU A 17 -2.90 -2.84 -6.20
C LEU A 17 -2.97 -3.47 -7.59
N HIS A 18 -3.23 -2.63 -8.57
CA HIS A 18 -3.21 -2.96 -9.99
C HIS A 18 -2.11 -2.14 -10.64
N ASN A 19 -1.14 -2.81 -11.25
CA ASN A 19 -0.13 -2.13 -12.04
C ASN A 19 -0.40 -2.34 -13.53
N ASP A 20 -1.18 -1.43 -14.10
CA ASP A 20 -1.51 -1.43 -15.53
C ASP A 20 -0.43 -0.71 -16.37
N THR A 21 0.77 -0.52 -15.82
CA THR A 21 1.91 0.11 -16.49
C THR A 21 2.99 -0.91 -16.85
N MET A 22 3.99 -0.47 -17.62
CA MET A 22 5.10 -1.32 -18.07
C MET A 22 6.31 -1.34 -17.12
N MET A 23 6.24 -0.67 -15.96
CA MET A 23 7.35 -0.61 -14.99
C MET A 23 6.95 -1.21 -13.64
N THR A 24 7.92 -1.78 -12.93
CA THR A 24 7.72 -2.24 -11.55
C THR A 24 7.56 -1.05 -10.60
N HIS A 25 6.57 -1.12 -9.71
CA HIS A 25 6.34 -0.10 -8.68
C HIS A 25 6.50 -0.68 -7.27
N PRO A 26 7.61 -0.38 -6.57
CA PRO A 26 7.77 -0.71 -5.15
C PRO A 26 6.90 0.22 -4.30
N MET A 27 5.69 -0.20 -3.93
CA MET A 27 4.76 0.61 -3.15
C MET A 27 5.05 0.50 -1.65
N HIS A 28 5.38 1.62 -1.01
CA HIS A 28 5.75 1.72 0.39
C HIS A 28 4.70 2.49 1.19
N MET A 29 4.17 1.85 2.23
CA MET A 29 3.18 2.43 3.14
C MET A 29 3.83 2.70 4.50
N HIS A 30 3.70 3.93 4.98
CA HIS A 30 4.17 4.33 6.30
C HIS A 30 3.13 3.99 7.38
N GLY A 31 3.59 3.93 8.63
CA GLY A 31 2.73 3.76 9.82
C GLY A 31 2.18 2.36 10.05
N MET A 32 1.97 1.56 9.00
CA MET A 32 1.29 0.27 9.07
C MET A 32 2.02 -0.79 8.23
N TRP A 33 1.75 -2.06 8.49
CA TRP A 33 2.33 -3.18 7.73
C TRP A 33 1.39 -3.67 6.63
N SER A 34 1.98 -4.06 5.49
CA SER A 34 1.30 -4.89 4.49
C SER A 34 1.45 -6.37 4.87
N GLU A 35 0.35 -7.00 5.25
CA GLU A 35 0.28 -8.43 5.56
C GLU A 35 -0.08 -9.22 4.29
N LEU A 36 0.90 -9.93 3.74
CA LEU A 36 0.71 -10.81 2.59
C LEU A 36 0.07 -12.12 3.02
N GLU A 37 -0.84 -12.60 2.19
CA GLU A 37 -1.52 -13.88 2.37
C GLU A 37 -1.35 -14.74 1.13
N SER A 38 -1.40 -16.06 1.32
CA SER A 38 -1.53 -17.03 0.25
C SER A 38 -2.93 -16.97 -0.38
N PRO A 39 -3.14 -17.62 -1.54
CA PRO A 39 -4.47 -17.67 -2.17
C PRO A 39 -5.57 -18.27 -1.27
N ASP A 40 -5.22 -19.13 -0.33
CA ASP A 40 -6.10 -19.73 0.68
C ASP A 40 -6.20 -18.92 1.98
N GLY A 41 -5.58 -17.73 2.04
CA GLY A 41 -5.71 -16.79 3.16
C GLY A 41 -4.75 -17.03 4.32
N GLN A 42 -3.74 -17.89 4.15
CA GLN A 42 -2.72 -18.08 5.18
C GLN A 42 -1.73 -16.92 5.19
N PHE A 43 -1.41 -16.41 6.37
CA PHE A 43 -0.40 -15.38 6.54
C PHE A 43 0.96 -15.86 6.01
N LEU A 44 1.60 -15.05 5.17
CA LEU A 44 2.92 -15.34 4.61
C LEU A 44 4.01 -14.46 5.22
N ALA A 45 3.82 -13.14 5.16
CA ALA A 45 4.84 -12.19 5.61
C ALA A 45 4.26 -10.80 5.86
N ARG A 46 4.94 -10.03 6.72
CA ARG A 46 4.79 -8.57 6.82
C ARG A 46 5.85 -7.88 5.97
N LYS A 47 5.44 -6.88 5.21
CA LYS A 47 6.35 -6.03 4.43
C LYS A 47 5.97 -4.56 4.59
N HIS A 48 6.96 -3.70 4.63
CA HIS A 48 6.76 -2.25 4.55
C HIS A 48 6.65 -1.79 3.09
N THR A 49 7.19 -2.56 2.14
CA THR A 49 7.19 -2.24 0.70
C THR A 49 6.79 -3.48 -0.10
N ILE A 50 5.84 -3.30 -1.01
CA ILE A 50 5.33 -4.34 -1.92
C ILE A 50 5.76 -4.00 -3.34
N ASN A 51 6.56 -4.87 -3.96
CA ASN A 51 6.88 -4.76 -5.38
C ASN A 51 5.69 -5.23 -6.21
N VAL A 52 5.15 -4.34 -7.05
CA VAL A 52 4.08 -4.67 -7.99
C VAL A 52 4.66 -4.65 -9.40
N GLN A 53 4.80 -5.84 -10.01
CA GLN A 53 5.33 -6.02 -11.36
C GLN A 53 4.38 -5.49 -12.43
N PRO A 54 4.86 -5.26 -13.67
CA PRO A 54 3.99 -4.90 -14.80
C PRO A 54 2.85 -5.91 -14.99
N ALA A 55 1.65 -5.41 -15.27
CA ALA A 55 0.41 -6.20 -15.41
C ALA A 55 0.07 -7.09 -14.20
N GLN A 56 0.68 -6.85 -13.04
CA GLN A 56 0.42 -7.63 -11.83
C GLN A 56 -0.70 -6.99 -10.99
N ARG A 57 -1.51 -7.86 -10.39
CA ARG A 57 -2.41 -7.53 -9.30
C ARG A 57 -1.88 -8.14 -8.00
N VAL A 58 -1.69 -7.33 -6.96
CA VAL A 58 -1.25 -7.79 -5.63
C VAL A 58 -2.27 -7.38 -4.59
N SER A 59 -2.67 -8.31 -3.72
CA SER A 59 -3.51 -8.01 -2.56
C SER A 59 -2.78 -8.25 -1.25
N PHE A 60 -3.03 -7.39 -0.26
CA PHE A 60 -2.53 -7.55 1.10
C PHE A 60 -3.54 -6.97 2.09
N LEU A 61 -3.45 -7.39 3.34
CA LEU A 61 -4.20 -6.81 4.44
C LEU A 61 -3.39 -5.71 5.13
N VAL A 62 -4.11 -4.75 5.67
CA VAL A 62 -3.57 -3.70 6.54
C VAL A 62 -4.47 -3.60 7.77
N SER A 63 -3.86 -3.63 8.94
CA SER A 63 -4.51 -3.28 10.20
C SER A 63 -4.25 -1.81 10.49
N ALA A 64 -5.30 -0.99 10.57
CA ALA A 64 -5.17 0.45 10.76
C ALA A 64 -5.00 0.81 12.25
N ASP A 65 -3.85 0.44 12.82
CA ASP A 65 -3.53 0.56 14.25
C ASP A 65 -2.65 1.78 14.60
N ALA A 66 -2.29 2.59 13.62
CA ALA A 66 -1.49 3.80 13.78
C ALA A 66 -2.29 5.05 13.41
N LEU A 67 -2.80 5.79 14.41
CA LEU A 67 -3.50 7.07 14.21
C LEU A 67 -2.58 8.10 13.54
N GLY A 68 -3.14 8.91 12.64
CA GLY A 68 -2.43 10.03 12.02
C GLY A 68 -2.52 10.06 10.50
N ARG A 69 -1.54 10.74 9.88
CA ARG A 69 -1.44 10.92 8.43
C ARG A 69 -0.14 10.29 7.95
N TRP A 70 -0.25 9.32 7.06
CA TRP A 70 0.86 8.48 6.63
C TRP A 70 1.08 8.59 5.14
N ALA A 71 2.35 8.70 4.73
CA ALA A 71 2.71 8.66 3.34
C ALA A 71 2.50 7.24 2.76
N TRP A 72 1.97 7.17 1.54
CA TRP A 72 1.88 5.95 0.76
C TRP A 72 2.30 6.26 -0.67
N HIS A 73 3.46 5.73 -1.08
CA HIS A 73 4.11 6.18 -2.29
C HIS A 73 4.94 5.08 -2.96
N CYS A 74 5.28 5.29 -4.22
CA CYS A 74 6.28 4.48 -4.88
C CYS A 74 7.68 4.82 -4.32
N HIS A 75 8.50 3.81 -4.05
CA HIS A 75 9.85 3.98 -3.50
C HIS A 75 10.88 4.38 -4.58
N LEU A 76 10.46 4.46 -5.84
CA LEU A 76 11.22 5.13 -6.89
C LEU A 76 10.95 6.64 -6.79
N LEU A 77 11.94 7.40 -6.34
CA LEU A 77 11.82 8.84 -6.06
C LEU A 77 11.27 9.64 -7.26
N LEU A 78 11.71 9.30 -8.48
CA LEU A 78 11.19 9.93 -9.69
C LEU A 78 9.68 9.72 -9.86
N HIS A 79 9.18 8.53 -9.55
CA HIS A 79 7.74 8.23 -9.66
C HIS A 79 6.96 8.90 -8.54
N MET A 80 7.53 8.95 -7.33
CA MET A 80 6.96 9.70 -6.20
C MET A 80 6.79 11.18 -6.57
N ASP A 81 7.84 11.81 -7.10
CA ASP A 81 7.84 13.21 -7.53
C ASP A 81 6.86 13.46 -8.68
N ALA A 82 6.78 12.53 -9.64
CA ALA A 82 5.83 12.56 -10.74
C ALA A 82 4.36 12.30 -10.33
N GLY A 83 4.08 12.07 -9.04
CA GLY A 83 2.73 12.02 -8.49
C GLY A 83 2.27 10.67 -7.95
N MET A 84 3.12 9.63 -7.93
CA MET A 84 2.86 8.37 -7.22
C MET A 84 3.06 8.53 -5.70
N PHE A 85 2.36 9.52 -5.15
CA PHE A 85 2.30 9.83 -3.73
C PHE A 85 0.84 10.03 -3.34
N ARG A 86 0.47 9.42 -2.23
CA ARG A 86 -0.84 9.57 -1.61
C ARG A 86 -0.68 9.60 -0.11
N GLU A 87 -1.65 10.20 0.56
CA GLU A 87 -1.75 10.17 2.00
C GLU A 87 -2.83 9.17 2.42
N VAL A 88 -2.55 8.44 3.51
CA VAL A 88 -3.52 7.63 4.24
C VAL A 88 -3.77 8.32 5.57
N VAL A 89 -5.03 8.61 5.88
CA VAL A 89 -5.47 9.18 7.15
C VAL A 89 -6.13 8.08 7.96
N VAL A 90 -5.63 7.85 9.17
CA VAL A 90 -6.22 6.92 10.14
C VAL A 90 -6.81 7.74 11.29
N ALA A 91 -8.12 7.63 11.48
CA ALA A 91 -8.87 8.37 12.49
C ALA A 91 -10.01 7.54 13.09
#